data_AF-A0A2E5QHU5-F1
#
_entry.id   AF-A0A2E5QHU5-F1
#
_cell.length_a   1.000
_cell.length_b   1.000
_cell.length_c   1.000
_cell.angle_alpha   90.00
_cell.angle_beta   90.00
_cell.angle_gamma   90.00
#
_symmetry.space_group_name_H-M   'P 1'
#
loop_
_entity.id
_entity.type
_entity.pdbx_description
1 polymer ?
#
loop_
_entity_poly.entity_id
_entity_poly.type
_entity_poly.pdbx_seq_one_letter_code
_entity_poly.pdbx_strand_id
1 'polypeptide(L)'
;MDPQPLTTDQWAQVGLTLKMLWLALACALISGPSFLAAHAIIPSAVDTKTISNKWSKFRGPLYLVGLTSLIGIFIFLGLAFLQLDFIWDTYSRWWQ
;
A
#
# COMPACT_ATOMS: atom_id res chain seq x y z
N MET A 1 -20.67 -17.70 -26.56
CA MET A 1 -19.61 -16.95 -27.26
C MET A 1 -18.35 -17.15 -26.44
N ASP A 2 -17.24 -17.58 -27.05
CA ASP A 2 -15.97 -17.64 -26.33
C ASP A 2 -15.41 -16.21 -26.19
N PRO A 3 -14.95 -15.80 -25.00
CA PRO A 3 -14.44 -14.45 -24.77
C PRO A 3 -13.22 -14.18 -25.65
N GLN A 4 -13.16 -12.99 -26.27
CA GLN A 4 -12.00 -12.60 -27.06
C GLN A 4 -10.75 -12.48 -26.19
N PRO A 5 -9.61 -13.08 -26.60
CA PRO A 5 -8.37 -12.99 -25.84
C PRO A 5 -7.90 -11.53 -25.71
N LEU A 6 -7.31 -11.23 -24.55
CA LEU A 6 -6.73 -9.93 -24.24
C LEU A 6 -5.54 -9.62 -25.16
N THR A 7 -5.41 -8.37 -25.59
CA THR A 7 -4.26 -7.91 -26.37
C THR A 7 -3.02 -7.75 -25.48
N THR A 8 -1.83 -7.69 -26.09
CA THR A 8 -0.57 -7.46 -25.37
C THR A 8 -0.60 -6.19 -24.52
N ASP A 9 -1.20 -5.12 -25.03
CA ASP A 9 -1.28 -3.84 -24.32
C ASP A 9 -2.19 -3.91 -23.07
N GLN A 10 -3.30 -4.65 -23.18
CA GLN A 10 -4.21 -4.86 -22.05
C GLN A 10 -3.53 -5.70 -20.95
N TRP A 11 -2.76 -6.73 -21.32
CA TRP A 11 -1.94 -7.47 -20.36
C TRP A 11 -0.89 -6.61 -19.67
N ALA A 12 -0.28 -5.67 -20.39
CA ALA A 12 0.67 -4.72 -19.80
C ALA A 12 -0.01 -3.80 -18.77
N GLN A 13 -1.22 -3.30 -19.08
CA GLN A 13 -2.03 -2.50 -18.15
C GLN A 13 -2.40 -3.28 -16.89
N VAL A 14 -2.90 -4.51 -17.03
CA VAL A 14 -3.22 -5.40 -15.90
C VAL A 14 -1.97 -5.63 -15.04
N GLY A 15 -0.83 -5.93 -15.67
CA GLY A 15 0.43 -6.15 -14.96
C GLY A 15 0.92 -4.90 -14.22
N LEU A 16 0.72 -3.71 -14.77
CA LEU A 16 1.07 -2.45 -14.13
C LEU A 16 0.16 -2.14 -12.94
N THR A 17 -1.16 -2.26 -13.11
CA THR A 17 -2.15 -2.07 -12.05
C THR A 17 -1.86 -3.01 -10.88
N LEU A 18 -1.60 -4.28 -11.16
CA LEU A 18 -1.29 -5.27 -10.14
C LEU A 18 0.00 -4.93 -9.38
N LYS A 19 1.05 -4.47 -10.07
CA LYS A 19 2.29 -4.00 -9.41
C LYS A 19 2.01 -2.81 -8.49
N MET A 20 1.19 -1.85 -8.91
CA MET A 20 0.82 -0.70 -8.08
C MET A 20 0.05 -1.13 -6.83
N LEU A 21 -0.87 -2.09 -6.95
CA LEU A 21 -1.59 -2.64 -5.79
C LEU A 21 -0.65 -3.36 -4.81
N TRP A 22 0.32 -4.12 -5.31
CA TRP A 22 1.35 -4.75 -4.47
C TRP A 22 2.23 -3.72 -3.75
N LEU A 23 2.61 -2.64 -4.42
CA LEU A 23 3.35 -1.54 -3.80
C LEU A 23 2.53 -0.83 -2.72
N ALA A 24 1.24 -0.57 -2.98
CA ALA A 24 0.32 -0.01 -1.99
C ALA A 24 0.20 -0.92 -0.76
N LEU A 25 0.09 -2.24 -0.96
CA LEU A 25 0.06 -3.22 0.12
C LEU A 25 1.36 -3.21 0.93
N ALA A 26 2.53 -3.20 0.26
CA ALA A 26 3.81 -3.13 0.95
C ALA A 26 3.93 -1.86 1.81
N CYS A 27 3.49 -0.71 1.30
CA CYS A 27 3.41 0.54 2.06
C CYS A 27 2.46 0.44 3.26
N ALA A 28 1.32 -0.22 3.12
CA ALA A 28 0.38 -0.45 4.23
C ALA A 28 0.98 -1.32 5.34
N LEU A 29 1.69 -2.39 4.95
CA LEU A 29 2.38 -3.29 5.88
C LEU A 29 3.55 -2.61 6.62
N ILE A 30 4.12 -1.53 6.08
CA ILE A 30 5.15 -0.73 6.76
C ILE A 30 4.51 0.35 7.64
N SER A 31 3.51 1.06 7.10
CA SER A 31 2.84 2.17 7.77
C SER A 31 2.18 1.77 9.08
N GLY A 32 1.39 0.68 9.06
CA GLY A 32 0.65 0.20 10.24
C GLY A 32 1.56 -0.10 11.44
N PRO A 33 2.51 -1.04 11.32
CA PRO A 33 3.46 -1.34 12.39
C PRO A 33 4.30 -0.15 12.82
N SER A 34 4.71 0.74 11.89
CA SER A 34 5.50 1.92 12.23
C SER A 34 4.75 2.87 13.15
N PHE A 35 3.47 3.17 12.84
CA PHE A 35 2.63 4.01 13.70
C PHE A 35 2.27 3.31 15.01
N LEU A 36 1.92 2.02 14.96
CA LEU A 36 1.64 1.24 16.17
C LEU A 36 2.83 1.26 17.13
N ALA A 37 4.04 1.06 16.61
CA ALA A 37 5.26 1.08 17.39
C ALA A 37 5.54 2.47 17.99
N ALA A 38 5.46 3.52 17.18
CA ALA A 38 5.75 4.89 17.60
C ALA A 38 4.73 5.46 18.61
N HIS A 39 3.46 5.07 18.46
CA HIS A 39 2.34 5.67 19.18
C HIS A 39 1.91 4.86 20.41
N ALA A 40 1.90 3.52 20.33
CA ALA A 40 1.42 2.66 21.41
C ALA A 40 2.55 1.89 22.09
N ILE A 41 3.36 1.13 21.33
CA ILE A 41 4.31 0.16 21.90
C ILE A 41 5.46 0.86 22.65
N ILE A 42 6.17 1.78 21.99
CA ILE A 42 7.33 2.45 22.61
C ILE A 42 6.90 3.26 23.86
N PRO A 43 5.87 4.12 23.80
CA PRO A 43 5.41 4.85 24.98
C PRO A 43 5.01 3.93 26.13
N SER A 44 4.19 2.92 25.84
CA SER A 44 3.74 1.95 26.85
C SER A 44 4.92 1.25 27.54
N ALA A 45 5.90 0.78 26.78
CA ALA A 45 7.06 0.06 27.32
C ALA A 45 8.04 0.98 28.09
N VAL A 46 8.12 2.26 27.73
CA VAL A 46 8.90 3.26 28.47
C VAL A 46 8.22 3.60 29.80
N ASP A 47 6.90 3.77 29.79
CA ASP A 47 6.13 4.13 30.98
C ASP A 47 6.13 2.99 32.02
N THR A 48 6.08 1.73 31.57
CA THR A 48 6.22 0.54 32.43
C THR A 48 7.67 0.26 32.85
N LYS A 49 8.62 1.10 32.43
CA LYS A 49 10.08 0.94 32.67
C LYS A 49 10.64 -0.39 32.14
N THR A 50 9.95 -1.04 31.20
CA THR A 50 10.42 -2.25 30.53
C THR A 50 11.59 -1.95 29.60
N ILE A 51 11.60 -0.76 29.00
CA ILE A 51 12.70 -0.24 28.18
C ILE A 51 13.15 1.14 28.68
N SER A 52 14.41 1.48 28.40
CA SER A 52 14.97 2.79 28.77
C SER A 52 14.32 3.94 27.97
N ASN A 53 14.15 5.11 28.59
CA ASN A 53 13.65 6.32 27.94
C ASN A 53 14.48 6.77 26.71
N LYS A 54 15.70 6.26 26.54
CA LYS A 54 16.50 6.48 25.32
C LYS A 54 15.77 6.00 24.06
N TRP A 55 14.92 4.99 24.17
CA TRP A 55 14.14 4.44 23.04
C TRP A 55 13.07 5.39 22.52
N SER A 56 12.64 6.38 23.31
CA SER A 56 11.70 7.42 22.89
C SER A 56 12.21 8.22 21.68
N LYS A 57 13.52 8.25 21.42
CA LYS A 57 14.11 8.92 20.25
C LYS A 57 13.77 8.22 18.93
N PHE A 58 13.51 6.92 18.93
CA PHE A 58 13.15 6.16 17.72
C PHE A 58 11.72 6.44 17.24
N ARG A 59 10.88 7.05 18.08
CA ARG A 59 9.51 7.43 17.71
C ARG A 59 9.50 8.40 16.52
N GLY A 60 10.41 9.37 16.49
CA GLY A 60 10.52 10.35 15.40
C GLY A 60 10.76 9.70 14.03
N PRO A 61 11.84 8.90 13.87
CA PRO A 61 12.07 8.14 12.64
C PRO A 61 10.91 7.20 12.26
N LEU A 62 10.29 6.51 13.23
CA LEU A 62 9.15 5.64 12.96
C LEU A 62 7.91 6.41 12.47
N TYR A 63 7.64 7.60 13.00
CA TYR A 63 6.59 8.47 12.47
C TYR A 63 6.91 8.93 11.05
N LEU A 64 8.17 9.26 10.77
CA LEU A 64 8.59 9.67 9.43
C LEU A 64 8.38 8.53 8.43
N VAL A 65 8.84 7.32 8.74
CA VAL A 65 8.66 6.11 7.91
C VAL A 65 7.19 5.74 7.75
N GLY A 66 6.41 5.84 8.83
CA GLY A 66 4.97 5.61 8.79
C GLY A 66 4.26 6.60 7.87
N LEU A 67 4.58 7.89 7.98
CA LEU A 67 3.95 8.94 7.19
C LEU A 67 4.34 8.88 5.71
N THR A 68 5.63 8.63 5.41
CA THR A 68 6.07 8.48 4.01
C THR A 68 5.44 7.26 3.36
N SER A 69 5.34 6.15 4.08
CA SER A 69 4.65 4.95 3.61
C SER A 69 3.16 5.20 3.41
N LEU A 70 2.50 5.92 4.33
CA LEU A 70 1.08 6.29 4.21
C LEU A 70 0.80 7.11 2.95
N ILE A 71 1.65 8.10 2.66
CA ILE A 71 1.57 8.87 1.41
C ILE A 71 1.74 7.95 0.19
N GLY A 72 2.70 7.02 0.27
CA GLY A 72 2.91 5.99 -0.76
C GLY A 72 1.67 5.16 -1.05
N ILE A 73 0.90 4.77 -0.03
CA ILE A 73 -0.37 4.04 -0.21
C ILE A 73 -1.29 4.84 -1.12
N PHE A 74 -1.57 6.10 -0.80
CA PHE A 74 -2.48 6.93 -1.59
C PHE A 74 -1.98 7.15 -3.03
N ILE A 75 -0.68 7.33 -3.22
CA ILE A 75 -0.08 7.48 -4.55
C ILE A 75 -0.26 6.21 -5.38
N PHE A 76 0.17 5.06 -4.87
CA PHE A 76 0.11 3.81 -5.62
C PHE A 76 -1.31 3.33 -5.86
N LEU A 77 -2.20 3.52 -4.89
CA LEU A 77 -3.62 3.24 -5.06
C LEU A 77 -4.22 4.15 -6.14
N GLY A 78 -3.95 5.46 -6.08
CA GLY A 78 -4.40 6.42 -7.10
C GLY A 78 -3.89 6.08 -8.51
N LEU A 79 -2.62 5.69 -8.65
CA LEU A 79 -2.05 5.23 -9.92
C LEU A 79 -2.71 3.95 -10.43
N ALA A 80 -3.07 3.02 -9.54
CA ALA A 80 -3.84 1.83 -9.91
C ALA A 80 -5.26 2.20 -10.38
N PHE A 81 -5.93 3.15 -9.71
CA PHE A 81 -7.26 3.62 -10.09
C PHE A 81 -7.29 4.29 -11.47
N LEU A 82 -6.25 5.06 -11.81
CA LEU A 82 -6.12 5.67 -13.15
C LEU A 82 -5.98 4.66 -14.28
N GLN A 83 -5.68 3.40 -13.98
CA GLN A 83 -5.52 2.34 -14.98
C GLN A 83 -6.78 1.47 -15.11
N LEU A 84 -7.86 1.73 -14.37
CA LEU A 84 -9.06 0.88 -14.33
C LEU A 84 -9.87 0.80 -15.63
N ASP A 85 -9.58 1.62 -16.63
CA ASP A 85 -10.30 1.60 -17.91
C ASP A 85 -10.34 0.21 -18.55
N PHE A 86 -9.29 -0.61 -18.34
CA PHE A 86 -9.23 -1.99 -18.83
C PHE A 86 -10.37 -2.89 -18.28
N ILE A 87 -10.91 -2.60 -17.10
CA ILE A 87 -11.96 -3.42 -16.47
C ILE A 87 -13.24 -3.32 -17.28
N TRP A 88 -13.61 -2.12 -17.73
CA TRP A 88 -14.80 -1.89 -18.54
C TRP A 88 -14.68 -2.55 -19.92
N ASP A 89 -13.51 -2.41 -20.54
CA ASP A 89 -13.19 -3.08 -21.81
C ASP A 89 -13.22 -4.60 -21.68
N THR A 90 -12.75 -5.15 -20.56
CA THR A 90 -12.76 -6.58 -20.32
C THR A 90 -14.18 -7.06 -20.08
N TYR A 91 -14.95 -6.39 -19.21
CA TYR A 91 -16.32 -6.79 -18.85
C TYR A 91 -17.26 -6.84 -20.06
N SER A 92 -17.18 -5.85 -20.96
CA SER A 92 -18.01 -5.82 -22.17
C SER A 92 -17.78 -7.02 -23.10
N ARG A 93 -16.57 -7.60 -23.15
CA ARG A 93 -16.24 -8.77 -23.98
C ARG A 93 -16.86 -10.09 -23.49
N TRP A 94 -17.23 -10.21 -22.22
CA TRP A 94 -17.79 -11.45 -21.65
C TRP A 94 -19.30 -11.58 -21.86
N TRP A 95 -19.99 -10.45 -22.09
CA TRP A 95 -21.44 -10.38 -22.19
C TRP A 95 -21.95 -10.06 -23.61
N GLN A 96 -21.07 -10.16 -24.61
CA GLN A 96 -21.39 -10.16 -26.04
C GLN A 96 -21.40 -11.59 -26.60
#